data_AF-A0A2Z3JNQ1-F1
#
_entry.id   AF-A0A2Z3JNQ1-F1
#
_cell.length_a   1.000
_cell.length_b   1.000
_cell.length_c   1.000
_cell.angle_alpha   90.00
_cell.angle_beta   90.00
_cell.angle_gamma   90.00
#
_symmetry.space_group_name_H-M   'P 1'
#
loop_
_entity.id
_entity.type
_entity.pdbx_description
1 polymer ?
#
loop_
_entity_poly.entity_id
_entity_poly.type
_entity_poly.pdbx_seq_one_letter_code
_entity_poly.pdbx_strand_id
1 'polypeptide(L)'
;MAAGIDVGESLREIAQRIKGLHADWSDARAELISRTEVSTAFWASHQLSADQAAADAGVEMIKVWRSAHDSRVRDKHAAMDGEEVRLDEDFNNGLRYPSGPNCRCTVLYREKGS
;
A
#
# COMPACT_ATOMS: atom_id res chain seq x y z
N MET A 1 9.65 24.63 7.18
CA MET A 1 10.70 23.58 7.11
C MET A 1 10.06 22.36 6.47
N ALA A 2 10.22 22.22 5.15
CA ALA A 2 9.75 21.06 4.41
C ALA A 2 10.95 20.12 4.22
N ALA A 3 11.14 19.22 5.18
CA ALA A 3 12.04 18.08 5.02
C ALA A 3 11.17 16.91 4.54
N GLY A 4 10.82 16.96 3.25
CA GLY A 4 10.03 15.93 2.60
C GLY A 4 10.85 15.29 1.49
N ILE A 5 11.15 14.00 1.66
CA ILE A 5 11.57 13.05 0.61
C ILE A 5 12.98 13.29 0.07
N ASP A 6 14.00 12.84 0.80
CA ASP A 6 15.37 12.71 0.25
C ASP A 6 15.95 11.29 0.46
N VAL A 7 15.17 10.27 0.09
CA VAL A 7 15.71 8.98 -0.34
C VAL A 7 14.85 8.50 -1.50
N GLY A 8 15.02 9.16 -2.65
CA GLY A 8 14.42 8.74 -3.92
C GLY A 8 15.17 7.55 -4.52
N GLU A 9 15.42 6.49 -3.76
CA GLU A 9 15.96 5.24 -4.33
C GLU A 9 14.92 4.69 -5.31
N SER A 10 15.31 4.52 -6.56
CA SER A 10 14.52 3.83 -7.57
C SER A 10 14.32 2.36 -7.18
N LEU A 11 13.27 1.73 -7.69
CA LEU A 11 13.02 0.29 -7.49
C LEU A 11 14.24 -0.57 -7.81
N ARG A 12 15.05 -0.15 -8.78
CA ARG A 12 16.27 -0.84 -9.20
C ARG A 12 17.38 -0.77 -8.15
N GLU A 13 17.54 0.36 -7.48
CA GLU A 13 18.55 0.55 -6.44
C GLU A 13 18.19 -0.23 -5.18
N ILE A 14 16.92 -0.21 -4.78
CA ILE A 14 16.41 -1.04 -3.68
C ILE A 14 16.60 -2.52 -4.01
N ALA A 15 16.34 -2.95 -5.26
CA ALA A 15 16.53 -4.33 -5.69
C ALA A 15 18.01 -4.76 -5.64
N GLN A 16 18.92 -3.91 -6.08
CA GLN A 16 20.36 -4.18 -6.00
C GLN A 16 20.85 -4.29 -4.56
N ARG A 17 20.35 -3.43 -3.66
CA ARG A 17 20.67 -3.49 -2.23
C ARG A 17 20.15 -4.78 -1.58
N ILE A 18 18.91 -5.16 -1.86
CA ILE A 18 18.32 -6.43 -1.36
C ILE A 18 19.11 -7.63 -1.90
N LYS A 19 19.51 -7.63 -3.17
CA LYS A 19 20.36 -8.69 -3.75
C LYS A 19 21.75 -8.72 -3.12
N GLY A 20 22.34 -7.57 -2.79
CA GLY A 20 23.62 -7.50 -2.09
C GLY A 20 23.59 -8.13 -0.70
N LEU A 21 22.44 -8.04 0.00
CA LEU A 21 22.21 -8.69 1.29
C LEU A 21 21.86 -10.19 1.16
N HIS A 22 21.33 -10.59 0.00
CA HIS A 22 20.89 -11.96 -0.30
C HIS A 22 21.40 -12.41 -1.68
N ALA A 23 22.70 -12.67 -1.78
CA ALA A 23 23.38 -12.98 -3.03
C ALA A 23 22.88 -14.26 -3.73
N ASP A 24 22.23 -15.15 -2.98
CA ASP A 24 21.58 -16.37 -3.46
C ASP A 24 20.21 -16.13 -4.12
N TRP A 25 19.65 -14.92 -3.99
CA TRP A 25 18.37 -14.60 -4.59
C TRP A 25 18.49 -14.26 -6.08
N SER A 26 17.59 -14.83 -6.88
CA SER A 26 17.42 -14.43 -8.28
C SER A 26 17.03 -12.95 -8.40
N ASP A 27 17.44 -12.29 -9.48
CA ASP A 27 17.06 -10.89 -9.78
C ASP A 27 15.54 -10.67 -9.73
N ALA A 28 14.76 -11.59 -10.30
CA ALA A 28 13.31 -11.52 -10.29
C ALA A 28 12.72 -11.51 -8.87
N ARG A 29 13.33 -12.24 -7.93
CA ARG A 29 12.91 -12.27 -6.52
C ARG A 29 13.23 -10.95 -5.83
N ALA A 30 14.43 -10.41 -6.04
CA ALA A 30 14.82 -9.13 -5.46
C ALA A 30 13.89 -8.00 -5.94
N GLU A 31 13.58 -7.93 -7.24
CA GLU A 31 12.67 -6.93 -7.81
C GLU A 31 11.25 -7.04 -7.24
N LEU A 32 10.71 -8.26 -7.09
CA LEU A 32 9.40 -8.47 -6.48
C LEU A 32 9.32 -7.96 -5.05
N ILE A 33 10.38 -8.15 -4.26
CA ILE A 33 10.44 -7.70 -2.88
C ILE A 33 10.54 -6.18 -2.86
N SER A 34 11.42 -5.56 -3.64
CA SER A 34 11.52 -4.09 -3.74
C SER A 34 10.20 -3.43 -4.11
N ARG A 35 9.46 -4.01 -5.06
CA ARG A 35 8.11 -3.51 -5.42
C ARG A 35 7.14 -3.59 -4.25
N THR A 36 7.21 -4.64 -3.45
CA THR A 36 6.37 -4.82 -2.26
C THR A 36 6.74 -3.80 -1.18
N GLU A 37 8.03 -3.61 -0.91
CA GLU A 37 8.52 -2.61 0.05
C GLU A 37 8.10 -1.19 -0.31
N VAL A 38 8.28 -0.78 -1.58
CA VAL A 38 7.85 0.56 -2.05
C VAL A 38 6.34 0.72 -1.95
N SER A 39 5.56 -0.32 -2.28
CA SER A 39 4.10 -0.27 -2.14
C SER A 39 3.69 -0.11 -0.68
N THR A 40 4.31 -0.85 0.23
CA THR A 40 4.06 -0.73 1.68
C THR A 40 4.39 0.66 2.19
N ALA A 41 5.55 1.22 1.81
CA ALA A 41 5.96 2.57 2.19
C ALA A 41 5.00 3.64 1.66
N PHE A 42 4.57 3.50 0.41
CA PHE A 42 3.58 4.39 -0.22
C PHE A 42 2.27 4.39 0.59
N TRP A 43 1.71 3.20 0.89
CA TRP A 43 0.46 3.11 1.63
C TRP A 43 0.56 3.64 3.06
N ALA A 44 1.67 3.37 3.75
CA ALA A 44 1.93 3.90 5.08
C ALA A 44 1.97 5.44 5.08
N SER A 45 2.64 6.03 4.08
CA SER A 45 2.69 7.49 3.92
C SER A 45 1.30 8.08 3.66
N HIS A 46 0.50 7.44 2.80
CA HIS A 46 -0.87 7.88 2.52
C HIS A 46 -1.78 7.80 3.74
N GLN A 47 -1.65 6.76 4.57
CA GLN A 47 -2.40 6.65 5.82
C GLN A 47 -2.01 7.77 6.79
N LEU A 48 -0.72 8.06 6.95
CA LEU A 48 -0.25 9.17 7.79
C LEU A 48 -0.84 10.51 7.33
N SER A 49 -0.88 10.76 6.02
CA SER A 49 -1.53 11.96 5.48
C SER A 49 -3.03 12.00 5.76
N ALA A 50 -3.72 10.86 5.68
CA ALA A 50 -5.14 10.76 6.01
C ALA A 50 -5.41 10.97 7.51
N ASP A 51 -4.56 10.42 8.38
CA ASP A 51 -4.63 10.62 9.84
C ASP A 51 -4.44 12.10 10.20
N GLN A 52 -3.48 12.78 9.56
CA GLN A 52 -3.27 14.22 9.76
C GLN A 52 -4.45 15.05 9.26
N ALA A 53 -4.98 14.74 8.07
CA ALA A 53 -6.14 15.44 7.52
C ALA A 53 -7.39 15.26 8.39
N ALA A 54 -7.59 14.05 8.93
CA ALA A 54 -8.67 13.75 9.88
C ALA A 54 -8.55 14.62 11.15
N ALA A 55 -7.35 14.69 11.72
CA ALA A 55 -7.07 15.50 12.91
C ALA A 55 -7.28 17.00 12.65
N ASP A 56 -6.80 17.52 11.51
CA ASP A 56 -6.90 18.94 11.16
C ASP A 56 -8.36 19.37 10.90
N ALA A 57 -9.16 18.51 10.26
CA ALA A 57 -10.57 18.79 9.96
C ALA A 57 -11.51 18.42 11.12
N GLY A 58 -11.04 17.68 12.13
CA GLY A 58 -11.88 17.17 13.22
C GLY A 58 -12.91 16.15 12.75
N VAL A 59 -12.59 15.40 11.70
CA VAL A 59 -13.46 14.36 11.10
C VAL A 59 -12.88 12.97 11.32
N GLU A 60 -13.72 11.95 11.32
CA GLU A 60 -13.26 10.56 11.30
C GLU A 60 -13.08 10.11 9.83
N MET A 61 -11.91 9.60 9.50
CA MET A 61 -11.62 9.04 8.17
C MET A 61 -11.62 7.52 8.22
N ILE A 62 -12.05 6.90 7.13
CA ILE A 62 -11.99 5.45 6.89
C ILE A 62 -11.23 5.19 5.59
N LYS A 63 -10.80 3.94 5.44
CA LYS A 63 -10.19 3.46 4.20
C LYS A 63 -11.06 2.40 3.57
N VAL A 64 -11.13 2.42 2.24
CA VAL A 64 -11.99 1.55 1.46
C VAL A 64 -11.21 0.85 0.36
N TRP A 65 -11.35 -0.47 0.31
CA TRP A 65 -10.70 -1.29 -0.69
C TRP A 65 -11.39 -1.17 -2.04
N ARG A 66 -10.61 -1.02 -3.11
CA ARG A 66 -11.10 -1.00 -4.49
C ARG A 66 -10.26 -1.91 -5.37
N SER A 67 -10.93 -2.79 -6.09
CA SER A 67 -10.37 -3.65 -7.12
C SER A 67 -10.40 -2.97 -8.48
N ALA A 68 -9.57 -3.43 -9.41
CA ALA A 68 -9.65 -2.97 -10.80
C ALA A 68 -10.87 -3.51 -11.58
N HIS A 69 -11.70 -4.36 -10.97
CA HIS A 69 -12.86 -5.01 -11.60
C HIS A 69 -12.54 -5.73 -12.92
N ASP A 70 -11.34 -6.28 -13.05
CA ASP A 70 -10.92 -7.04 -14.21
C ASP A 70 -10.59 -8.50 -13.87
N SER A 71 -10.56 -9.35 -14.88
CA SER A 71 -10.36 -10.81 -14.76
C SER A 71 -8.99 -11.23 -14.22
N ARG A 72 -8.05 -10.30 -14.04
CA ARG A 72 -6.72 -10.57 -13.47
C ARG A 72 -6.65 -10.28 -11.98
N VAL A 73 -7.71 -9.71 -11.39
CA VAL A 73 -7.83 -9.57 -9.93
C VAL A 73 -8.09 -10.96 -9.33
N ARG A 74 -7.35 -11.30 -8.27
CA ARG A 74 -7.56 -12.56 -7.53
C ARG A 74 -8.93 -12.54 -6.86
N ASP A 75 -9.65 -13.65 -6.87
CA ASP A 75 -11.01 -13.74 -6.28
C ASP A 75 -11.08 -13.19 -4.85
N LYS A 76 -10.10 -13.55 -4.00
CA LYS A 76 -10.01 -13.04 -2.61
C LYS A 76 -9.83 -11.52 -2.52
N HIS A 77 -9.20 -10.89 -3.52
CA HIS A 77 -9.04 -9.43 -3.56
C HIS A 77 -10.29 -8.75 -4.16
N ALA A 78 -10.93 -9.39 -5.14
CA ALA A 78 -12.18 -8.89 -5.70
C ALA A 78 -13.32 -8.93 -4.67
N ALA A 79 -13.35 -9.95 -3.81
CA ALA A 79 -14.31 -10.07 -2.72
C ALA A 79 -14.22 -8.97 -1.66
N MET A 80 -13.10 -8.24 -1.59
CA MET A 80 -12.92 -7.12 -0.66
C MET A 80 -13.36 -5.79 -1.27
N ASP A 81 -13.79 -5.77 -2.53
CA ASP A 81 -14.21 -4.51 -3.15
C ASP A 81 -15.34 -3.84 -2.37
N GLY A 82 -15.09 -2.59 -1.95
CA GLY A 82 -16.01 -1.80 -1.15
C GLY A 82 -15.98 -2.07 0.34
N GLU A 83 -15.13 -2.97 0.81
CA GLU A 83 -14.91 -3.13 2.24
C GLU A 83 -14.35 -1.85 2.84
N GLU A 84 -14.97 -1.40 3.93
CA GLU A 84 -14.62 -0.18 4.66
C GLU A 84 -14.15 -0.55 6.05
N VAL A 85 -12.99 -0.03 6.44
CA VAL A 85 -12.40 -0.23 7.77
C VAL A 85 -11.79 1.09 8.25
N ARG A 86 -11.54 1.21 9.55
CA ARG A 86 -10.80 2.38 10.05
C ARG A 86 -9.40 2.44 9.46
N LEU A 87 -8.79 3.63 9.46
CA LEU A 87 -7.43 3.81 8.94
C LEU A 87 -6.44 2.82 9.58
N ASP A 88 -6.62 2.58 10.88
CA ASP A 88 -5.76 1.73 11.70
C ASP A 88 -6.09 0.23 11.72
N GLU A 89 -7.16 -0.18 11.05
CA GLU A 89 -7.64 -1.57 11.04
C GLU A 89 -7.15 -2.34 9.81
N ASP A 90 -7.13 -3.67 9.92
CA ASP A 90 -6.90 -4.55 8.78
C ASP A 90 -8.22 -4.86 8.09
N PHE A 91 -8.18 -5.13 6.78
CA PHE A 91 -9.31 -5.67 6.04
C PHE A 91 -9.57 -7.12 6.43
N ASN A 92 -10.73 -7.67 6.08
CA ASN A 92 -11.15 -9.04 6.42
C ASN A 92 -10.22 -10.13 5.88
N ASN A 93 -9.41 -9.83 4.87
CA ASN A 93 -8.35 -10.72 4.37
C ASN A 93 -7.07 -10.71 5.22
N GLY A 94 -7.03 -9.94 6.31
CA GLY A 94 -5.87 -9.77 7.20
C GLY A 94 -4.78 -8.86 6.64
N LEU A 95 -5.05 -8.14 5.54
CA LEU A 95 -4.10 -7.18 4.98
C LEU A 95 -4.44 -5.76 5.45
N ARG A 96 -3.40 -4.98 5.75
CA ARG A 96 -3.51 -3.55 5.98
C ARG A 96 -3.87 -2.77 4.71
N TYR A 97 -3.33 -3.22 3.58
CA TYR A 97 -3.45 -2.64 2.24
C TYR A 97 -3.33 -3.71 1.17
N PRO A 98 -3.82 -3.46 -0.06
CA PRO A 98 -3.51 -4.29 -1.22
C PRO A 98 -2.03 -4.49 -1.43
N SER A 99 -1.61 -5.76 -1.45
CA SER A 99 -0.21 -6.13 -1.58
C SER A 99 0.01 -7.35 -2.46
N GLY A 100 1.28 -7.63 -2.74
CA GLY A 100 1.74 -8.79 -3.48
C GLY A 100 1.96 -8.54 -4.98
N PRO A 101 2.62 -9.48 -5.67
CA PRO A 101 3.04 -9.32 -7.06
C PRO A 101 1.86 -9.00 -7.98
N ASN A 102 1.99 -7.98 -8.84
CA ASN A 102 0.97 -7.61 -9.83
C ASN A 102 -0.43 -7.35 -9.23
N CYS A 103 -0.50 -6.93 -7.96
CA CYS A 103 -1.77 -6.49 -7.37
C CYS A 103 -2.33 -5.30 -8.17
N ARG A 104 -3.64 -5.33 -8.43
CA ARG A 104 -4.37 -4.28 -9.18
C ARG A 104 -5.46 -3.63 -8.32
N CYS A 105 -5.34 -3.74 -7.01
CA CYS A 105 -6.27 -3.12 -6.07
C CYS A 105 -5.61 -1.89 -5.44
N THR A 106 -6.43 -0.96 -4.97
CA THR A 106 -6.03 0.30 -4.34
C THR A 106 -6.86 0.54 -3.09
N VAL A 107 -6.43 1.50 -2.29
CA VAL A 107 -7.20 2.03 -1.17
C VAL A 107 -7.63 3.46 -1.47
N LEU A 108 -8.88 3.77 -1.16
CA LEU A 108 -9.41 5.13 -1.14
C LEU A 108 -9.64 5.56 0.30
N TYR A 109 -9.28 6.79 0.63
CA TYR A 109 -9.55 7.39 1.93
C TYR A 109 -10.80 8.28 1.81
N ARG A 110 -11.71 8.20 2.76
CA ARG A 110 -12.96 8.98 2.77
C ARG A 110 -13.41 9.30 4.19
N GLU A 111 -14.20 10.35 4.34
CA GLU A 111 -14.82 10.69 5.62
C GLU A 111 -15.89 9.65 5.98
N LYS A 112 -15.96 9.29 7.26
CA LYS A 112 -16.95 8.34 7.76
C LYS A 112 -18.34 9.00 7.77
N GLY A 113 -19.27 8.45 7.01
CA GLY A 113 -20.64 8.97 6.88
C GLY A 113 -20.87 9.93 5.71
N SER A 114 -19.89 10.06 4.80
CA SER A 114 -20.03 10.72 3.49
C SER A 114 -20.65 9.81 2.43
#